data_AF-E9I101-F1
#
_entry.id   AF-E9I101-F1
#
_cell.length_a   1.000
_cell.length_b   1.000
_cell.length_c   1.000
_cell.angle_alpha   90.00
_cell.angle_beta   90.00
_cell.angle_gamma   90.00
#
_symmetry.space_group_name_H-M   'P 1'
#
loop_
_entity.id
_entity.type
_entity.pdbx_description
1 polymer ?
#
loop_
_entity_poly.entity_id
_entity_poly.type
_entity_poly.pdbx_seq_one_letter_code
_entity_poly.pdbx_strand_id
1 'polypeptide(L)'
;MESRGESENAERILYNMNPRQLVDVACKAYHQKLVGGEEAASPKEVGLNIYILCHHLAQHNKELAALMKPPSVDGVSGDAALQYYANHTAQIEIVRHDRTMEQIVFPIPEMCEYLTNDTKVRVFHTAERDDQGSKVTASSHLAPDSHFHLFNDLFRLIWAVMLLSAAVAITLPKPSGIRTLIMTVILRLICSAGPQPTL
;
A
#
# COMPACT_ATOMS: atom_id res chain seq x y z
N MET A 1 -13.18 3.45 -8.99
CA MET A 1 -14.09 3.14 -10.12
C MET A 1 -14.55 1.72 -9.89
N GLU A 2 -15.86 1.48 -9.91
CA GLU A 2 -16.47 0.24 -9.44
C GLU A 2 -17.21 -0.40 -10.62
N SER A 3 -16.52 -1.26 -11.37
CA SER A 3 -16.92 -2.32 -12.33
C SER A 3 -18.07 -2.15 -13.33
N ARG A 4 -19.08 -1.30 -13.11
CA ARG A 4 -20.27 -1.18 -13.96
C ARG A 4 -20.25 0.19 -14.65
N GLY A 5 -19.74 0.23 -15.88
CA GLY A 5 -19.72 1.43 -16.74
C GLY A 5 -18.33 1.95 -17.15
N GLU A 6 -17.28 1.13 -17.03
CA GLU A 6 -15.89 1.58 -17.17
C GLU A 6 -15.53 2.11 -18.57
N SER A 7 -16.08 1.53 -19.65
CA SER A 7 -15.73 1.97 -21.01
C SER A 7 -16.24 3.37 -21.36
N GLU A 8 -17.51 3.66 -21.09
CA GLU A 8 -18.10 4.99 -21.36
C GLU A 8 -17.45 6.06 -20.47
N ASN A 9 -17.20 5.73 -19.19
CA ASN A 9 -16.52 6.64 -18.28
C ASN A 9 -15.06 6.89 -18.71
N ALA A 10 -14.35 5.85 -19.14
CA ALA A 10 -12.97 5.98 -19.63
C ALA A 10 -12.90 6.82 -20.91
N GLU A 11 -13.80 6.61 -21.87
CA GLU A 11 -13.86 7.41 -23.10
C GLU A 11 -14.15 8.89 -22.80
N ARG A 12 -15.07 9.18 -21.89
CA ARG A 12 -15.37 10.56 -21.45
C ARG A 12 -14.19 11.23 -20.75
N ILE A 13 -13.44 10.48 -19.96
CA ILE A 13 -12.22 10.97 -19.28
C ILE A 13 -11.13 11.26 -20.33
N LEU A 14 -10.89 10.31 -21.24
CA LEU A 14 -9.89 10.43 -22.30
C LEU A 14 -10.22 11.52 -23.33
N TYR A 15 -11.50 11.86 -23.50
CA TYR A 15 -11.91 13.00 -24.34
C TYR A 15 -11.50 14.34 -23.72
N ASN A 16 -11.56 14.45 -22.39
CA ASN A 16 -11.31 15.70 -21.67
C ASN A 16 -9.85 15.86 -21.19
N MET A 17 -9.02 14.82 -21.32
CA MET A 17 -7.65 14.81 -20.82
C MET A 17 -6.68 14.34 -21.89
N ASN A 18 -5.48 14.92 -21.94
CA ASN A 18 -4.41 14.45 -22.82
C ASN A 18 -3.63 13.30 -22.14
N PRO A 19 -3.58 12.09 -22.72
CA PRO A 19 -2.87 10.94 -22.16
C PRO A 19 -1.39 11.18 -21.82
N ARG A 20 -0.69 11.95 -22.66
CA ARG A 20 0.73 12.28 -22.42
C ARG A 20 0.90 13.21 -21.22
N GLN A 21 0.02 14.20 -21.10
CA GLN A 21 0.06 15.13 -19.97
C GLN A 21 -0.22 14.43 -18.64
N LEU A 22 -1.11 13.43 -18.62
CA LEU A 22 -1.37 12.64 -17.42
C LEU A 22 -0.12 11.91 -16.92
N VAL A 23 0.59 11.25 -17.84
CA VAL A 23 1.86 10.58 -17.54
C VAL A 23 2.91 11.60 -17.07
N ASP A 24 3.05 12.72 -17.77
CA ASP A 24 4.00 13.78 -17.40
C ASP A 24 3.73 14.36 -16.01
N VAL A 25 2.46 14.53 -15.62
CA VAL A 25 2.10 15.04 -14.28
C VAL A 25 2.45 14.02 -13.20
N ALA A 26 2.17 12.73 -13.42
CA ALA A 26 2.58 11.68 -12.50
C ALA A 26 4.11 11.65 -12.33
N CYS A 27 4.84 11.76 -13.43
CA CYS A 27 6.29 11.80 -13.42
C CYS A 27 6.87 13.05 -12.74
N LYS A 28 6.27 14.22 -12.94
CA LYS A 28 6.68 15.45 -12.24
C LYS A 28 6.46 15.35 -10.74
N ALA A 29 5.34 14.75 -10.32
CA ALA A 29 5.02 14.56 -8.92
C ALA A 29 6.06 13.70 -8.19
N TYR A 30 6.68 12.73 -8.88
CA TYR A 30 7.78 11.91 -8.35
C TYR A 30 9.01 12.75 -7.96
N HIS A 31 9.35 13.74 -8.79
CA HIS A 31 10.54 14.58 -8.63
C HIS A 31 10.29 15.76 -7.68
N GLN A 32 9.05 16.01 -7.28
CA GLN A 32 8.70 17.12 -6.41
C GLN A 32 9.12 16.81 -4.97
N LYS A 33 9.99 17.67 -4.42
CA LYS A 33 10.41 17.59 -3.02
C LYS A 33 9.24 17.98 -2.11
N LEU A 34 9.08 17.33 -0.95
CA LEU A 34 8.06 17.69 0.04
C LEU A 34 8.27 19.14 0.50
N VAL A 35 7.29 20.01 0.25
CA VAL A 35 7.29 21.42 0.70
C VAL A 35 6.23 21.67 1.79
N GLY A 36 5.58 20.63 2.31
CA GLY A 36 4.50 20.74 3.31
C GLY A 36 4.78 19.91 4.56
N GLY A 37 4.23 20.34 5.69
CA GLY A 37 4.26 19.60 6.96
C GLY A 37 3.57 18.24 6.89
N GLU A 38 3.80 17.41 7.91
CA GLU A 38 3.53 15.96 7.97
C GLU A 38 2.08 15.50 7.68
N GLU A 39 1.10 16.40 7.55
CA GLU A 39 -0.30 16.08 7.28
C GLU A 39 -0.71 16.11 5.80
N ALA A 40 0.14 16.58 4.89
CA ALA A 40 -0.16 16.61 3.46
C ALA A 40 0.22 15.29 2.77
N ALA A 41 -0.69 14.75 1.95
CA ALA A 41 -0.39 13.58 1.09
C ALA A 41 0.87 13.85 0.27
N SER A 42 1.78 12.86 0.26
CA SER A 42 3.07 13.06 -0.40
C SER A 42 2.87 13.24 -1.92
N PRO A 43 3.63 14.13 -2.58
CA PRO A 43 3.56 14.26 -4.04
C PRO A 43 3.75 12.93 -4.78
N LYS A 44 4.53 12.01 -4.19
CA LYS A 44 4.71 10.65 -4.71
C LYS A 44 3.45 9.80 -4.65
N GLU A 45 2.69 9.85 -3.56
CA GLU A 45 1.38 9.16 -3.47
C GLU A 45 0.37 9.73 -4.47
N VAL A 46 0.36 11.04 -4.67
CA VAL A 46 -0.48 11.67 -5.70
C VAL A 46 -0.10 11.14 -7.08
N GLY A 47 1.20 11.08 -7.38
CA GLY A 47 1.70 10.49 -8.61
C GLY A 47 1.32 9.02 -8.79
N LEU A 48 1.35 8.23 -7.71
CA LEU A 48 0.95 6.82 -7.69
C LEU A 48 -0.55 6.67 -8.01
N ASN A 49 -1.41 7.52 -7.45
CA ASN A 49 -2.85 7.51 -7.74
C ASN A 49 -3.14 7.85 -9.21
N ILE A 50 -2.42 8.83 -9.78
CA ILE A 50 -2.53 9.16 -11.21
C ILE A 50 -2.04 7.98 -12.06
N TYR A 51 -0.93 7.35 -11.69
CA TYR A 51 -0.41 6.17 -12.38
C TYR A 51 -1.43 5.02 -12.40
N ILE A 52 -2.08 4.74 -11.27
CA ILE A 52 -3.16 3.75 -11.17
C ILE A 52 -4.31 4.12 -12.12
N LEU A 53 -4.76 5.38 -12.15
CA LEU A 53 -5.79 5.83 -13.08
C LEU A 53 -5.37 5.61 -14.54
N CYS A 54 -4.14 5.97 -14.89
CA CYS A 54 -3.61 5.75 -16.24
C CYS A 54 -3.66 4.26 -16.62
N HIS A 55 -3.39 3.35 -15.67
CA HIS A 55 -3.45 1.91 -15.92
C HIS A 55 -4.87 1.43 -16.28
N HIS A 56 -5.90 2.01 -15.64
CA HIS A 56 -7.29 1.73 -15.98
C HIS A 56 -7.65 2.29 -17.37
N LEU A 57 -7.25 3.53 -17.66
CA LEU A 57 -7.52 4.17 -18.95
C LEU A 57 -6.77 3.49 -20.12
N ALA A 58 -5.58 2.94 -19.85
CA ALA A 58 -4.76 2.24 -20.83
C ALA A 58 -5.44 0.99 -21.43
N GLN A 59 -6.40 0.39 -20.71
CA GLN A 59 -7.21 -0.71 -21.26
C GLN A 59 -8.04 -0.28 -22.48
N HIS A 60 -8.40 1.01 -22.56
CA HIS A 60 -9.17 1.60 -23.65
C HIS A 60 -8.34 2.43 -24.62
N ASN A 61 -7.07 2.71 -24.29
CA ASN A 61 -6.18 3.54 -25.11
C ASN A 61 -4.78 2.91 -25.27
N LYS A 62 -4.53 2.37 -26.45
CA LYS A 62 -3.24 1.72 -26.81
C LYS A 62 -2.05 2.69 -26.81
N GLU A 63 -2.27 3.97 -27.10
CA GLU A 63 -1.21 4.98 -27.04
C GLU A 63 -0.78 5.20 -25.59
N LEU A 64 -1.74 5.37 -24.68
CA LEU A 64 -1.46 5.49 -23.25
C LEU A 64 -0.78 4.24 -22.69
N ALA A 65 -1.24 3.05 -23.09
CA ALA A 65 -0.61 1.79 -22.72
C ALA A 65 0.86 1.71 -23.17
N ALA A 66 1.22 2.30 -24.31
CA ALA A 66 2.61 2.36 -24.77
C ALA A 66 3.44 3.37 -23.96
N LEU A 67 2.87 4.51 -23.58
CA LEU A 67 3.53 5.55 -22.78
C LEU A 67 3.82 5.11 -21.35
N MET A 68 3.00 4.22 -20.79
CA MET A 68 3.18 3.72 -19.42
C MET A 68 4.24 2.62 -19.30
N LYS A 69 4.75 2.08 -20.42
CA LYS A 69 5.74 1.00 -20.37
C LYS A 69 7.05 1.54 -19.78
N PRO A 70 7.57 0.92 -18.70
CA PRO A 70 8.86 1.32 -18.17
C PRO A 70 9.93 1.09 -19.25
N PRO A 71 11.00 1.91 -19.24
CA PRO A 71 12.12 1.77 -20.15
C PRO A 71 12.76 0.37 -20.07
N SER A 72 13.26 -0.12 -21.20
CA SER A 72 14.22 -1.22 -21.22
C SER A 72 15.49 -0.82 -20.45
N VAL A 73 16.16 -1.81 -19.85
CA VAL A 73 17.32 -1.66 -18.95
C VAL A 73 18.52 -0.91 -19.58
N ASP A 74 18.49 -0.63 -20.88
CA ASP A 74 19.55 0.03 -21.65
C ASP A 74 19.65 1.56 -21.47
N GLY A 75 19.12 2.10 -20.37
CA GLY A 75 19.66 3.31 -19.73
C GLY A 75 19.54 4.65 -20.47
N VAL A 76 18.78 4.75 -21.56
CA VAL A 76 18.59 6.03 -22.26
C VAL A 76 17.13 6.47 -22.19
N SER A 77 16.89 7.46 -21.33
CA SER A 77 15.66 8.26 -21.25
C SER A 77 14.41 7.54 -20.75
N GLY A 78 14.61 6.61 -19.84
CA GLY A 78 13.52 6.05 -19.06
C GLY A 78 13.19 6.88 -17.84
N ASP A 79 11.95 7.32 -17.69
CA ASP A 79 11.55 8.08 -16.51
C ASP A 79 11.62 7.19 -15.27
N ALA A 80 12.56 7.47 -14.36
CA ALA A 80 12.73 6.76 -13.09
C ALA A 80 11.42 6.72 -12.29
N ALA A 81 10.53 7.69 -12.50
CA ALA A 81 9.19 7.70 -11.92
C ALA A 81 8.32 6.52 -12.37
N LEU A 82 8.29 6.21 -13.67
CA LEU A 82 7.47 5.10 -14.19
C LEU A 82 7.96 3.74 -13.68
N GLN A 83 9.27 3.55 -13.59
CA GLN A 83 9.84 2.34 -13.00
C GLN A 83 9.52 2.25 -11.51
N TYR A 84 9.62 3.36 -10.78
CA TYR A 84 9.23 3.41 -9.37
C TYR A 84 7.75 3.01 -9.19
N TYR A 85 6.82 3.64 -9.93
CA TYR A 85 5.40 3.33 -9.81
C TYR A 85 5.08 1.88 -10.18
N ALA A 86 5.68 1.36 -11.27
CA ALA A 86 5.50 -0.03 -11.67
C ALA A 86 5.92 -1.02 -10.56
N ASN A 87 7.00 -0.71 -9.83
CA ASN A 87 7.48 -1.55 -8.72
C ASN A 87 6.68 -1.37 -7.42
N HIS A 88 5.84 -0.33 -7.31
CA HIS A 88 5.03 -0.02 -6.13
C HIS A 88 3.53 -0.26 -6.34
N THR A 89 3.14 -0.79 -7.50
CA THR A 89 1.76 -1.21 -7.78
C THR A 89 1.71 -2.69 -8.09
N ALA A 90 0.65 -3.35 -7.64
CA ALA A 90 0.32 -4.71 -8.03
C ALA A 90 -1.00 -4.74 -8.78
N GLN A 91 -1.14 -5.76 -9.62
CA GLN A 91 -2.35 -6.06 -10.36
C GLN A 91 -2.88 -7.42 -9.92
N ILE A 92 -4.19 -7.49 -9.68
CA ILE A 92 -4.91 -8.75 -9.44
C ILE A 92 -6.05 -8.87 -10.45
N GLU A 93 -6.36 -10.12 -10.80
CA GLU A 93 -7.48 -10.46 -11.66
C GLU A 93 -8.49 -11.29 -10.85
N ILE A 94 -9.76 -10.87 -10.90
CA ILE A 94 -10.85 -11.47 -10.13
C ILE A 94 -11.91 -11.97 -11.11
N VAL A 95 -12.21 -13.27 -11.02
CA VAL A 95 -13.35 -13.87 -11.71
C VAL A 95 -14.61 -13.58 -10.89
N ARG A 96 -15.54 -12.79 -11.43
CA ARG A 96 -16.85 -12.53 -10.81
C ARG A 96 -17.82 -13.70 -11.01
N HIS A 97 -18.95 -13.66 -10.30
CA HIS A 97 -19.99 -14.70 -10.36
C HIS A 97 -20.60 -14.88 -11.76
N ASP A 98 -20.55 -13.84 -12.60
CA ASP A 98 -21.05 -13.81 -13.97
C ASP A 98 -19.99 -14.28 -14.98
N ARG A 99 -18.86 -14.81 -14.49
CA ARG A 99 -17.70 -15.25 -15.27
C ARG A 99 -17.01 -14.10 -16.02
N THR A 100 -17.23 -12.86 -15.61
CA THR A 100 -16.44 -11.72 -16.08
C THR A 100 -15.12 -11.67 -15.31
N MET A 101 -14.06 -11.29 -16.02
CA MET A 101 -12.75 -11.00 -15.43
C MET A 101 -12.66 -9.51 -15.15
N GLU A 102 -12.39 -9.16 -13.91
CA GLU A 102 -12.10 -7.80 -13.49
C GLU A 102 -10.62 -7.69 -13.11
N GLN A 103 -10.01 -6.56 -13.45
CA GLN A 103 -8.64 -6.28 -13.11
C GLN A 103 -8.60 -5.11 -12.11
N ILE A 104 -7.89 -5.29 -11.01
CA ILE A 104 -7.71 -4.24 -9.99
C ILE A 104 -6.22 -3.94 -9.85
N VAL A 105 -5.88 -2.66 -9.91
CA VAL A 105 -4.52 -2.16 -9.66
C VAL A 105 -4.52 -1.37 -8.36
N PHE A 106 -3.60 -1.70 -7.47
CA PHE A 106 -3.53 -1.12 -6.12
C PHE A 106 -2.07 -0.90 -5.69
N PRO A 107 -1.81 0.02 -4.76
CA PRO A 107 -0.48 0.25 -4.21
C PRO A 107 -0.04 -0.93 -3.32
N ILE A 108 1.20 -1.38 -3.47
CA ILE A 108 1.75 -2.45 -2.64
C ILE A 108 2.00 -1.90 -1.23
N PRO A 109 1.47 -2.54 -0.17
CA PRO A 109 1.75 -2.12 1.20
C PRO A 109 3.22 -2.27 1.58
N GLU A 110 3.77 -1.33 2.35
CA GLU A 110 5.18 -1.33 2.78
C GLU A 110 5.58 -2.62 3.51
N MET A 111 4.66 -3.23 4.25
CA MET A 111 4.92 -4.48 4.97
C MET A 111 5.38 -5.62 4.03
N CYS A 112 4.98 -5.59 2.77
CA CYS A 112 5.38 -6.58 1.77
C CYS A 112 6.86 -6.48 1.39
N GLU A 113 7.54 -5.35 1.65
CA GLU A 113 8.97 -5.18 1.41
C GLU A 113 9.81 -6.10 2.32
N TYR A 114 9.33 -6.37 3.53
CA TYR A 114 10.00 -7.26 4.48
C TYR A 114 9.91 -8.76 4.12
N LEU A 115 9.20 -9.11 3.05
CA LEU A 115 9.05 -10.50 2.63
C LEU A 115 10.33 -11.02 1.95
N THR A 116 11.07 -11.88 2.66
CA THR A 116 12.30 -12.49 2.16
C THR A 116 12.07 -13.44 0.98
N ASN A 117 13.07 -13.56 0.10
CA ASN A 117 13.03 -14.52 -1.01
C ASN A 117 12.91 -15.96 -0.52
N ASP A 118 13.55 -16.32 0.59
CA ASP A 118 13.41 -17.66 1.19
C ASP A 118 11.96 -17.98 1.56
N THR A 119 11.23 -17.00 2.09
CA THR A 119 9.81 -17.17 2.42
C THR A 119 8.96 -17.36 1.16
N LYS A 120 9.25 -16.61 0.09
CA LYS A 120 8.58 -16.77 -1.21
C LYS A 120 8.81 -18.18 -1.78
N VAL A 121 10.07 -18.63 -1.82
CA VAL A 121 10.45 -19.96 -2.31
C VAL A 121 9.80 -21.05 -1.47
N ARG A 122 9.81 -20.90 -0.13
CA ARG A 122 9.16 -21.84 0.78
C ARG A 122 7.66 -21.95 0.50
N VAL A 123 6.93 -20.84 0.46
CA VAL A 123 5.49 -20.85 0.14
C VAL A 123 5.24 -21.47 -1.25
N PHE A 124 6.07 -21.13 -2.23
CA PHE A 124 5.96 -21.66 -3.59
C PHE A 124 6.10 -23.20 -3.64
N HIS A 125 7.02 -23.79 -2.89
CA HIS A 125 7.24 -25.24 -2.91
C HIS A 125 6.38 -26.01 -1.91
N THR A 126 6.06 -25.43 -0.77
CA THR A 126 5.27 -26.08 0.29
C THR A 126 3.77 -26.07 0.00
N ALA A 127 3.26 -25.12 -0.80
CA ALA A 127 1.85 -25.13 -1.18
C ALA A 127 1.52 -26.42 -1.94
N GLU A 128 0.59 -27.21 -1.41
CA GLU A 128 0.09 -28.43 -2.05
C GLU A 128 -0.87 -28.09 -3.20
N ARG A 129 -1.07 -29.05 -4.10
CA ARG A 129 -2.09 -28.98 -5.15
C ARG A 129 -3.30 -29.78 -4.68
N ASP A 130 -4.49 -29.27 -4.93
CA ASP A 130 -5.73 -30.01 -4.76
C ASP A 130 -5.91 -31.09 -5.84
N ASP A 131 -7.00 -31.86 -5.75
CA ASP A 131 -7.36 -32.93 -6.68
C ASP A 131 -7.59 -32.43 -8.13
N GLN A 132 -7.77 -31.12 -8.31
CA GLN A 132 -7.89 -30.45 -9.61
C GLN A 132 -6.55 -29.87 -10.08
N GLY A 133 -5.47 -30.07 -9.33
CA GLY A 133 -4.13 -29.56 -9.62
C GLY A 133 -3.91 -28.07 -9.27
N SER A 134 -4.87 -27.43 -8.60
CA SER A 134 -4.82 -26.02 -8.20
C SER A 134 -4.14 -25.84 -6.84
N LYS A 135 -3.33 -24.79 -6.71
CA LYS A 135 -2.64 -24.42 -5.46
C LYS A 135 -3.39 -23.37 -4.63
N VAL A 136 -4.52 -22.88 -5.14
CA VAL A 136 -5.23 -21.69 -4.62
C VAL A 136 -5.78 -21.94 -3.21
N THR A 137 -6.27 -23.15 -2.96
CA THR A 137 -6.79 -23.57 -1.66
C THR A 137 -5.68 -23.63 -0.62
N ALA A 138 -4.56 -24.29 -0.93
CA ALA A 138 -3.41 -24.40 -0.04
C ALA A 138 -2.73 -23.04 0.25
N SER A 139 -2.60 -22.15 -0.73
CA SER A 139 -2.00 -20.82 -0.53
C SER A 139 -2.79 -19.95 0.42
N SER A 140 -4.12 -20.10 0.46
CA SER A 140 -4.99 -19.33 1.33
C SER A 140 -4.81 -19.68 2.81
N HIS A 141 -4.46 -20.95 3.09
CA HIS A 141 -4.20 -21.42 4.45
C HIS A 141 -2.79 -21.09 4.97
N LEU A 142 -1.79 -20.95 4.09
CA LEU A 142 -0.43 -20.56 4.49
C LEU A 142 -0.24 -19.04 4.69
N ALA A 143 -1.13 -18.20 4.17
CA ALA A 143 -0.96 -16.75 4.11
C ALA A 143 -1.11 -15.97 5.44
N PRO A 144 -1.94 -16.36 6.44
CA PRO A 144 -2.20 -15.47 7.58
C PRO A 144 -1.45 -15.81 8.88
N ASP A 145 -0.92 -17.02 9.06
CA ASP A 145 -0.76 -17.53 10.43
C ASP A 145 0.42 -16.98 11.24
N SER A 146 1.48 -16.46 10.62
CA SER A 146 2.73 -16.19 11.35
C SER A 146 3.00 -14.73 11.68
N HIS A 147 2.64 -13.77 10.83
CA HIS A 147 3.06 -12.37 11.01
C HIS A 147 1.95 -11.44 11.55
N PHE A 148 0.68 -11.71 11.23
CA PHE A 148 -0.44 -10.85 11.63
C PHE A 148 -0.86 -11.08 13.10
N HIS A 149 -0.71 -12.31 13.59
CA HIS A 149 -0.98 -12.67 14.98
C HIS A 149 -0.03 -11.97 15.97
N LEU A 150 1.28 -11.96 15.67
CA LEU A 150 2.29 -11.30 16.51
C LEU A 150 2.02 -9.80 16.69
N PHE A 151 1.63 -9.11 15.62
CA PHE A 151 1.33 -7.68 15.69
C PHE A 151 0.06 -7.39 16.49
N ASN A 152 -1.00 -8.18 16.29
CA ASN A 152 -2.26 -8.02 17.00
C ASN A 152 -2.16 -8.35 18.49
N ASP A 153 -1.41 -9.41 18.85
CA ASP A 153 -1.17 -9.77 20.24
C ASP A 153 -0.31 -8.73 20.98
N LEU A 154 0.69 -8.17 20.29
CA LEU A 154 1.48 -7.05 20.84
C LEU A 154 0.60 -5.81 21.08
N PHE A 155 -0.25 -5.45 20.13
CA PHE A 155 -1.17 -4.31 20.26
C PHE A 155 -2.17 -4.50 21.41
N ARG A 156 -2.69 -5.73 21.57
CA ARG A 156 -3.60 -6.11 22.68
C ARG A 156 -2.91 -6.01 24.04
N LEU A 157 -1.67 -6.48 24.16
CA LEU A 157 -0.89 -6.38 25.40
C LEU A 157 -0.61 -4.91 25.76
N ILE A 158 -0.23 -4.08 24.78
CA ILE A 158 0.01 -2.65 24.98
C ILE A 158 -1.27 -1.94 25.46
N TRP A 159 -2.42 -2.22 24.84
CA TRP A 159 -3.70 -1.64 25.25
C TRP A 159 -4.15 -2.10 26.64
N ALA A 160 -3.93 -3.37 26.99
CA ALA A 160 -4.24 -3.90 28.31
C ALA A 160 -3.42 -3.20 29.41
N VAL A 161 -2.10 -3.02 29.20
CA VAL A 161 -1.22 -2.31 30.15
C VAL A 161 -1.63 -0.84 30.27
N MET A 162 -2.02 -0.20 29.17
CA MET A 162 -2.48 1.19 29.17
C MET A 162 -3.80 1.38 29.94
N LEU A 163 -4.78 0.49 29.73
CA LEU A 163 -6.06 0.53 30.45
C LEU A 163 -5.87 0.22 31.94
N LEU A 164 -5.01 -0.73 32.27
CA LEU A 164 -4.67 -1.06 33.66
C LEU A 164 -4.00 0.14 34.36
N SER A 165 -3.05 0.80 33.70
CA SER A 165 -2.40 2.01 34.19
C SER A 165 -3.40 3.15 34.43
N ALA A 166 -4.31 3.39 33.47
CA ALA A 166 -5.35 4.40 33.59
C ALA A 166 -6.33 4.10 34.74
N ALA A 167 -6.76 2.85 34.89
CA ALA A 167 -7.64 2.43 35.97
C ALA A 167 -6.99 2.60 37.35
N VAL A 168 -5.71 2.26 37.48
CA VAL A 168 -4.93 2.48 38.72
C VAL A 168 -4.78 3.97 39.04
N ALA A 169 -4.59 4.82 38.02
CA ALA A 169 -4.49 6.27 38.20
C ALA A 169 -5.82 6.91 38.64
N ILE A 170 -6.97 6.40 38.15
CA ILE A 170 -8.30 6.91 38.51
C ILE A 170 -8.71 6.44 39.92
N THR A 171 -8.34 5.22 40.31
CA THR A 171 -8.74 4.63 41.60
C THR A 171 -7.90 5.11 42.79
N LEU A 172 -6.75 5.75 42.55
CA LEU A 172 -5.89 6.32 43.60
C LEU A 172 -5.90 7.85 43.54
N PRO A 173 -6.76 8.55 44.31
CA PRO A 173 -6.77 10.01 44.38
C PRO A 173 -5.61 10.47 45.26
N LYS A 174 -4.40 10.46 44.70
CA LYS A 174 -3.24 11.14 45.29
C LYS A 174 -2.87 12.34 44.43
N PRO A 175 -2.48 13.49 45.02
CA PRO A 175 -2.11 14.71 44.29
C PRO A 175 -0.92 14.52 43.32
N SER A 176 -0.28 13.35 43.35
CA SER A 176 0.77 12.93 42.42
C SER A 176 0.25 12.32 41.09
N GLY A 177 -1.04 12.00 40.95
CA GLY A 177 -1.59 11.31 39.78
C GLY A 177 -1.46 12.10 38.47
N ILE A 178 -1.53 13.43 38.54
CA ILE A 178 -1.35 14.32 37.38
C ILE A 178 0.08 14.24 36.83
N ARG A 179 1.09 14.06 37.70
CA ARG A 179 2.49 13.89 37.28
C ARG A 179 2.69 12.58 36.50
N THR A 180 2.01 11.51 36.90
CA THR A 180 2.07 10.22 36.21
C THR A 180 1.39 10.30 34.85
N LEU A 181 0.24 10.99 34.75
CA LEU A 181 -0.44 11.22 33.46
C LEU A 181 0.43 12.00 32.48
N ILE A 182 1.09 13.07 32.94
CA ILE A 182 2.02 13.85 32.11
C ILE A 182 3.17 12.97 31.61
N MET A 183 3.78 12.15 32.48
CA MET A 183 4.86 11.24 32.07
C MET A 183 4.38 10.17 31.07
N THR A 184 3.16 9.65 31.23
CA THR A 184 2.60 8.70 30.26
C THR A 184 2.29 9.33 28.91
N VAL A 185 1.85 10.60 28.88
CA VAL A 185 1.62 11.35 27.63
C VAL A 185 2.95 11.65 26.92
N ILE A 186 3.98 12.05 27.66
CA ILE A 186 5.33 12.28 27.13
C ILE A 186 5.92 10.97 26.58
N LEU A 187 5.82 9.87 27.32
CA LEU A 187 6.31 8.57 26.86
C LEU A 187 5.53 8.09 25.62
N ARG A 188 4.22 8.34 25.54
CA ARG A 188 3.42 8.08 24.35
C ARG A 188 3.82 8.93 23.15
N LEU A 189 4.17 10.20 23.34
CA LEU A 189 4.67 11.06 22.27
C LEU A 189 6.03 10.57 21.73
N ILE A 190 6.93 10.15 22.63
CA ILE A 190 8.25 9.60 22.25
C ILE A 190 8.11 8.26 21.52
N CYS A 191 7.23 7.37 21.98
CA CYS A 191 7.00 6.07 21.35
C CYS A 191 6.20 6.18 20.03
N SER A 192 5.29 7.15 19.90
CA SER A 192 4.49 7.35 18.69
C SER A 192 5.24 8.06 17.57
N ALA A 193 6.30 8.82 17.89
CA ALA A 193 7.16 9.47 16.89
C ALA A 193 8.23 8.53 16.30
N GLY A 194 8.45 7.34 16.90
CA GLY A 194 9.54 6.44 16.53
C GLY A 194 10.93 7.06 16.84
N PRO A 195 11.95 6.26 17.20
CA PRO A 195 13.31 6.78 17.26
C PRO A 195 13.71 7.18 15.84
N GLN A 196 13.77 8.48 15.55
CA GLN A 196 14.42 8.97 14.33
C GLN A 196 15.83 8.38 14.28
N PRO A 197 16.26 7.79 13.15
CA PRO A 197 17.62 7.31 13.00
C PRO A 197 18.53 8.53 12.83
N THR A 198 19.03 9.04 13.95
CA THR A 198 20.26 9.85 13.96
C THR A 198 21.44 8.92 14.21
N LEU A 199 21.86 8.23 13.14
CA LEU A 199 23.23 7.98 12.69
C LEU A 199 23.24 6.89 11.62
#